data_AF-A0A3P7J0V4-F1
#
_entry.id   AF-A0A3P7J0V4-F1
#
_cell.length_a   1.000
_cell.length_b   1.000
_cell.length_c   1.000
_cell.angle_alpha   90.00
_cell.angle_beta   90.00
_cell.angle_gamma   90.00
#
_symmetry.space_group_name_H-M   'P 1'
#
loop_
_entity.id
_entity.type
_entity.pdbx_description
1 polymer ?
#
loop_
_entity_poly.entity_id
_entity_poly.type
_entity_poly.pdbx_seq_one_letter_code
_entity_poly.pdbx_strand_id
1 'polypeptide(L)'
;MKRIVATVAEFVEASGLLSQRSLFGLSWTGAVQIFSVQWQLIGLPPFDEFSRTGVWKMLTVREFGGDVMLILTVNPLEEKEKEESLKKEFAARFLDPTNFSERKFRVTSLFWHSIANCSDQVEYEHIGGAPYIYETLLGCRFRVSPSAFFQTNSQAAQVLYTTIGNFCL
;
A
#
# COMPACT_ATOMS: atom_id res chain seq x y z
N MET A 1 -11.61 4.84 3.98
CA MET A 1 -10.40 4.08 3.60
C MET A 1 -10.63 3.53 2.19
N LYS A 2 -9.60 3.50 1.36
CA LYS A 2 -9.64 2.87 0.05
C LYS A 2 -8.53 1.84 0.07
N ARG A 3 -8.89 0.56 0.11
CA ARG A 3 -7.93 -0.50 -0.16
C ARG A 3 -7.75 -0.51 -1.68
N ILE A 4 -6.77 0.26 -2.16
CA ILE A 4 -6.35 0.12 -3.55
C ILE A 4 -5.44 -1.11 -3.57
N VAL A 5 -6.03 -2.25 -3.92
CA VAL A 5 -5.27 -3.43 -4.33
C VAL A 5 -5.04 -3.22 -5.81
N ALA A 6 -3.84 -2.80 -6.14
CA ALA A 6 -3.43 -2.50 -7.50
C ALA A 6 -2.45 -3.57 -7.95
N THR A 7 -2.85 -4.41 -8.91
CA THR A 7 -1.91 -5.24 -9.65
C THR A 7 -1.06 -4.32 -10.51
N VAL A 8 0.26 -4.49 -10.52
CA VAL A 8 1.16 -3.55 -11.21
C VAL A 8 0.81 -3.41 -12.70
N ALA A 9 0.32 -4.49 -13.33
CA ALA A 9 -0.11 -4.51 -14.73
C ALA A 9 -1.33 -3.61 -15.02
N GLU A 10 -2.37 -3.63 -14.18
CA GLU A 10 -3.61 -2.86 -14.41
C GLU A 10 -3.39 -1.33 -14.32
N PHE A 11 -2.30 -0.89 -13.68
CA PHE A 11 -2.00 0.53 -13.46
C PHE A 11 -1.13 1.15 -14.54
N VAL A 12 -0.31 0.36 -15.25
CA VAL A 12 0.38 0.82 -16.47
C VAL A 12 -0.65 1.24 -17.52
N GLU A 13 -1.74 0.48 -17.65
CA GLU A 13 -2.86 0.81 -18.53
C GLU A 13 -3.64 2.05 -18.06
N ALA A 14 -3.88 2.19 -16.75
CA ALA A 14 -4.58 3.35 -16.19
C ALA A 14 -3.80 4.68 -16.35
N SER A 15 -2.47 4.62 -16.46
CA SER A 15 -1.63 5.80 -16.74
C SER A 15 -1.88 6.41 -18.13
N GLY A 16 -2.36 5.61 -19.09
CA GLY A 16 -2.82 6.06 -20.40
C GLY A 16 -4.21 6.71 -20.39
N LEU A 17 -4.99 6.51 -19.32
CA LEU A 17 -6.38 6.99 -19.18
C LEU A 17 -6.51 8.29 -18.36
N LEU A 18 -5.40 8.97 -18.05
CA LEU A 18 -5.34 10.24 -17.32
C LEU A 18 -6.12 11.42 -17.97
N SER A 19 -6.81 11.21 -19.09
CA SER A 19 -7.66 12.20 -19.76
C SER A 19 -9.05 12.38 -19.12
N GLN A 20 -9.59 11.42 -18.34
CA GLN A 20 -10.94 11.56 -17.76
C GLN A 20 -10.92 11.82 -16.25
N ARG A 21 -10.79 13.10 -15.88
CA ARG A 21 -10.66 13.59 -14.49
C ARG A 21 -11.98 13.86 -13.73
N SER A 22 -13.16 13.44 -14.17
CA SER A 22 -14.42 13.94 -13.57
C SER A 22 -15.19 13.01 -12.61
N LEU A 23 -14.75 11.79 -12.32
CA LEU A 23 -15.56 10.83 -11.53
C LEU A 23 -15.00 10.41 -10.17
N PHE A 24 -13.86 10.94 -9.73
CA PHE A 24 -13.24 10.47 -8.50
C PHE A 24 -13.02 11.60 -7.49
N GLY A 25 -13.74 11.51 -6.36
CA GLY A 25 -13.69 12.49 -5.27
C GLY A 25 -12.29 12.73 -4.71
N LEU A 26 -12.12 13.95 -4.16
CA LEU A 26 -10.93 14.70 -3.70
C LEU A 26 -9.83 13.99 -2.87
N SER A 27 -9.88 12.67 -2.65
CA SER A 27 -8.79 11.87 -2.04
C SER A 27 -7.90 11.15 -3.07
N TRP A 28 -8.22 11.23 -4.36
CA TRP A 28 -7.45 10.55 -5.42
C TRP A 28 -6.10 11.19 -5.72
N THR A 29 -5.85 12.46 -5.38
CA THR A 29 -4.58 13.13 -5.74
C THR A 29 -3.38 12.58 -4.97
N GLY A 30 -3.52 12.29 -3.67
CA GLY A 30 -2.44 11.72 -2.86
C GLY A 30 -2.08 10.29 -3.26
N ALA A 31 -3.10 9.47 -3.56
CA ALA A 31 -2.89 8.17 -4.19
C ALA A 31 -2.22 8.36 -5.57
N VAL A 32 -2.75 9.19 -6.46
CA VAL A 32 -2.10 9.45 -7.77
C VAL A 32 -0.64 9.93 -7.62
N GLN A 33 -0.25 10.59 -6.53
CA GLN A 33 1.13 11.07 -6.32
C GLN A 33 2.07 10.02 -5.71
N ILE A 34 1.60 9.18 -4.78
CA ILE A 34 2.32 7.97 -4.34
C ILE A 34 2.46 7.01 -5.55
N PHE A 35 1.45 6.97 -6.41
CA PHE A 35 1.35 6.03 -7.54
C PHE A 35 1.99 6.58 -8.83
N SER A 36 2.24 7.90 -8.93
CA SER A 36 3.08 8.56 -9.94
C SER A 36 4.57 8.31 -9.70
N VAL A 37 4.93 7.44 -8.75
CA VAL A 37 6.24 6.80 -8.76
C VAL A 37 6.27 5.93 -10.01
N GLN A 38 6.73 6.54 -11.10
CA GLN A 38 7.05 5.87 -12.35
C GLN A 38 7.90 4.66 -12.00
N TRP A 39 7.31 3.47 -12.07
CA TRP A 39 7.99 2.18 -11.88
C TRP A 39 9.17 1.99 -12.84
N GLN A 40 9.29 2.86 -13.85
CA GLN A 40 10.50 3.05 -14.66
C GLN A 40 11.75 3.35 -13.84
N LEU A 41 11.63 3.88 -12.62
CA LEU A 41 12.77 4.21 -11.75
C LEU A 41 13.46 2.99 -11.10
N ILE A 42 12.76 1.85 -10.94
CA ILE A 42 13.35 0.68 -10.27
C ILE A 42 13.94 -0.34 -11.27
N GLY A 43 13.98 -0.01 -12.57
CA GLY A 43 14.71 -0.76 -13.60
C GLY A 43 14.24 -2.19 -13.88
N LEU A 44 13.27 -2.72 -13.12
CA LEU A 44 12.80 -4.10 -13.18
C LEU A 44 11.36 -4.17 -13.69
N PRO A 45 11.01 -5.21 -14.48
CA PRO A 45 9.69 -5.34 -15.07
C PRO A 45 8.62 -5.76 -14.04
N PRO A 46 7.35 -5.36 -14.26
CA PRO A 46 6.22 -5.91 -13.51
C PRO A 46 6.14 -7.42 -13.68
N PHE A 47 5.58 -8.10 -12.68
CA PHE A 47 5.34 -9.53 -12.74
C PHE A 47 4.19 -9.84 -13.70
N ASP A 48 4.47 -10.67 -14.69
CA ASP A 48 3.49 -11.22 -15.62
C ASP A 48 3.07 -12.61 -15.13
N GLU A 49 1.76 -12.78 -14.90
CA GLU A 49 1.20 -14.04 -14.40
C GLU A 49 1.26 -15.18 -15.41
N PHE A 50 1.20 -14.88 -16.72
CA PHE A 50 1.22 -15.90 -17.77
C PHE A 50 2.64 -16.43 -18.01
N SER A 51 3.62 -15.53 -18.11
CA SER A 51 5.03 -15.93 -18.30
C SER A 51 5.73 -16.27 -16.98
N ARG A 52 5.13 -15.91 -15.82
CA ARG A 52 5.71 -16.01 -14.48
C ARG A 52 7.07 -15.32 -14.35
N THR A 53 7.29 -14.29 -15.16
CA THR A 53 8.52 -13.49 -15.16
C THR A 53 8.25 -12.10 -14.59
N GLY A 54 9.27 -11.47 -14.02
CA GLY A 54 9.20 -10.13 -13.44
C GLY A 54 9.20 -10.10 -11.92
N VAL A 55 9.25 -8.90 -11.37
CA VAL A 55 9.54 -8.71 -9.94
C VAL A 55 8.36 -8.08 -9.21
N TRP A 56 7.76 -7.02 -9.75
CA TRP A 56 6.74 -6.26 -9.04
C TRP A 56 5.36 -6.90 -9.17
N LYS A 57 4.80 -7.43 -8.08
CA LYS A 57 3.45 -8.02 -8.08
C LYS A 57 2.38 -7.03 -7.70
N MET A 58 2.54 -6.38 -6.55
CA MET A 58 1.49 -5.55 -5.97
C MET A 58 2.05 -4.52 -4.99
N LEU A 59 1.52 -3.30 -5.01
CA LEU A 59 1.74 -2.31 -3.96
C LEU A 59 0.45 -2.15 -3.15
N THR A 60 0.47 -2.58 -1.90
CA THR A 60 -0.66 -2.38 -0.98
C THR A 60 -0.45 -1.10 -0.20
N VAL A 61 -1.45 -0.21 -0.27
CA VAL A 61 -1.47 1.05 0.48
C VAL A 61 -2.55 0.97 1.55
N ARG A 62 -2.18 1.16 2.82
CA ARG A 62 -3.10 1.31 3.94
C ARG A 62 -2.96 2.70 4.50
N GLU A 63 -4.06 3.43 4.62
CA GLU A 63 -4.08 4.81 5.11
C GLU A 63 -5.12 4.96 6.21
N PHE A 64 -4.68 5.48 7.35
CA PHE A 64 -5.55 5.82 8.49
C PHE A 64 -5.09 7.14 9.11
N GLY A 65 -6.02 8.09 9.28
CA GLY A 65 -5.74 9.36 9.96
C GLY A 65 -4.58 10.18 9.35
N GLY A 66 -4.25 9.98 8.08
CA GLY A 66 -3.11 10.62 7.38
C GLY A 66 -1.78 9.87 7.48
N ASP A 67 -1.68 8.84 8.33
CA ASP A 67 -0.54 7.92 8.35
C ASP A 67 -0.73 6.81 7.30
N VAL A 68 0.31 6.58 6.50
CA VAL A 68 0.31 5.62 5.40
C VAL A 68 1.32 4.50 5.66
N MET A 69 0.85 3.27 5.53
CA MET A 69 1.66 2.07 5.45
C MET A 69 1.69 1.57 4.01
N LEU A 70 2.90 1.35 3.49
CA LEU A 70 3.12 0.73 2.19
C LEU A 70 3.65 -0.68 2.38
N ILE A 71 3.11 -1.62 1.62
CA ILE A 71 3.57 -3.00 1.59
C ILE A 71 3.85 -3.34 0.13
N LEU A 72 5.13 -3.51 -0.20
CA LEU A 72 5.55 -3.87 -1.55
C LEU A 72 5.65 -5.39 -1.66
N THR A 73 4.84 -5.97 -2.53
CA THR A 73 4.81 -7.40 -2.81
C THR A 73 5.59 -7.69 -4.09
N VAL A 74 6.57 -8.58 -3.98
CA VAL A 74 7.47 -8.94 -5.07
C VAL A 74 7.50 -10.44 -5.29
N ASN A 75 7.86 -10.83 -6.51
CA ASN A 75 8.39 -12.17 -6.77
C ASN A 75 9.81 -12.26 -6.17
N PRO A 76 10.14 -13.32 -5.42
CA PRO A 76 11.49 -13.50 -4.88
C PRO A 76 12.55 -13.41 -5.96
N LEU A 77 13.59 -12.60 -5.73
CA LEU A 77 14.72 -12.50 -6.64
C LEU A 77 15.72 -13.62 -6.32
N GLU A 78 16.37 -14.16 -7.36
CA GLU A 78 17.47 -15.11 -7.17
C GLU A 78 18.68 -14.43 -6.50
N GLU A 79 18.89 -13.16 -6.80
CA GLU A 79 20.02 -12.38 -6.32
C GLU A 79 19.64 -11.52 -5.10
N LYS A 80 19.94 -12.05 -3.92
CA LYS A 80 19.59 -11.42 -2.63
C LYS A 80 20.23 -10.05 -2.42
N GLU A 81 21.45 -9.82 -2.93
CA GLU A 81 22.12 -8.53 -2.81
C GLU A 81 21.37 -7.40 -3.53
N LYS A 82 20.81 -7.70 -4.72
CA LYS A 82 19.95 -6.77 -5.44
C LYS A 82 18.66 -6.51 -4.67
N GLU A 83 18.03 -7.54 -4.11
CA GLU A 83 16.83 -7.39 -3.30
C GLU A 83 17.05 -6.47 -2.09
N GLU A 84 18.17 -6.63 -1.37
CA GLU A 84 18.55 -5.74 -0.27
C GLU A 84 18.81 -4.30 -0.71
N SER A 85 19.42 -4.10 -1.88
CA SER A 85 19.62 -2.76 -2.44
C SER A 85 18.27 -2.08 -2.77
N LEU A 86 17.34 -2.84 -3.35
CA LEU A 86 16.00 -2.36 -3.70
C LEU A 86 15.20 -1.96 -2.45
N LYS A 87 15.26 -2.76 -1.39
CA LYS A 87 14.63 -2.43 -0.09
C LYS A 87 15.15 -1.11 0.45
N LYS A 88 16.46 -0.89 0.42
CA LYS A 88 17.10 0.35 0.90
C LYS A 88 16.69 1.57 0.06
N GLU A 89 16.70 1.43 -1.26
CA GLU A 89 16.28 2.50 -2.17
C GLU A 89 14.80 2.86 -1.96
N PHE A 90 13.94 1.85 -1.85
CA PHE A 90 12.53 2.03 -1.55
C PHE A 90 12.33 2.73 -0.21
N ALA A 91 13.03 2.29 0.85
CA ALA A 91 12.96 2.92 2.15
C ALA A 91 13.40 4.39 2.12
N ALA A 92 14.54 4.69 1.48
CA ALA A 92 15.05 6.04 1.35
C ALA A 92 14.09 6.96 0.58
N ARG A 93 13.48 6.45 -0.50
CA ARG A 93 12.56 7.22 -1.35
C ARG A 93 11.26 7.56 -0.62
N PHE A 94 10.63 6.59 0.03
CA PHE A 94 9.29 6.77 0.59
C PHE A 94 9.27 7.29 2.03
N LEU A 95 10.34 7.13 2.80
CA LEU A 95 10.42 7.72 4.15
C LEU A 95 10.82 9.19 4.15
N ASP A 96 11.44 9.69 3.09
CA ASP A 96 11.80 11.10 2.99
C ASP A 96 10.55 11.95 2.64
N PRO A 97 10.09 12.83 3.54
CA PRO A 97 8.90 13.65 3.30
C PRO A 97 9.09 14.68 2.19
N THR A 98 10.33 15.05 1.86
CA THR A 98 10.64 16.05 0.82
C THR A 98 10.32 15.54 -0.59
N ASN A 99 10.24 14.22 -0.74
CA ASN A 99 9.92 13.54 -1.99
C ASN A 99 8.46 13.67 -2.43
N PHE A 100 7.59 14.20 -1.56
CA PHE A 100 6.17 14.38 -1.83
C PHE A 100 5.84 15.87 -1.92
N SER A 101 5.28 16.30 -3.05
CA SER A 101 4.91 17.70 -3.29
C SER A 101 3.63 18.11 -2.55
N GLU A 102 2.73 17.16 -2.25
CA GLU A 102 1.55 17.37 -1.41
C GLU A 102 1.78 16.77 0.00
N ARG A 103 1.62 17.58 1.06
CA ARG A 103 1.76 17.16 2.48
C ARG A 103 0.45 16.62 3.09
N LYS A 104 -0.46 16.07 2.29
CA LYS A 104 -1.77 15.59 2.78
C LYS A 104 -1.70 14.25 3.50
N PHE A 105 -0.62 13.50 3.30
CA PHE A 105 -0.39 12.20 3.92
C PHE A 105 1.08 12.09 4.33
N ARG A 106 1.38 11.15 5.22
CA ARG A 106 2.73 10.83 5.66
C ARG A 106 2.93 9.32 5.57
N VAL A 107 3.87 8.89 4.75
CA VAL A 107 4.33 7.50 4.77
C VAL A 107 5.12 7.30 6.05
N THR A 108 4.59 6.48 6.95
CA THR A 108 5.18 6.22 8.25
C THR A 108 5.68 4.80 8.39
N SER A 109 5.25 3.88 7.54
CA SER A 109 5.50 2.45 7.72
C SER A 109 5.72 1.77 6.37
N LEU A 110 6.82 1.01 6.25
CA LEU A 110 7.18 0.30 5.04
C LEU A 110 7.45 -1.17 5.31
N PHE A 111 6.86 -2.02 4.48
CA PHE A 111 7.05 -3.46 4.51
C PHE A 111 7.40 -4.01 3.13
N TRP A 112 8.21 -5.06 3.15
CA TRP A 112 8.54 -5.89 2.01
C TRP A 112 7.88 -7.26 2.16
N HIS A 113 7.30 -7.75 1.08
CA HIS A 113 6.62 -9.03 1.04
C HIS A 113 7.09 -9.82 -0.18
N SER A 114 7.97 -10.79 0.05
CA SER A 114 8.52 -11.64 -1.01
C SER A 114 7.74 -12.94 -1.07
N ILE A 115 6.98 -13.17 -2.14
CA ILE A 115 6.08 -14.34 -2.24
C ILE A 115 6.10 -14.91 -3.66
N ALA A 116 6.36 -16.21 -3.81
CA ALA A 116 6.40 -16.86 -5.13
C ALA A 116 5.00 -17.31 -5.58
N ASN A 117 4.25 -17.97 -4.69
CA ASN A 117 2.90 -18.48 -4.92
C ASN A 117 1.91 -17.93 -3.89
N CYS A 118 0.64 -17.79 -4.28
CA CYS A 118 -0.41 -17.29 -3.38
C CYS A 118 -0.67 -18.17 -2.15
N SER A 119 -0.25 -19.45 -2.18
CA SER A 119 -0.37 -20.40 -1.08
C SER A 119 0.77 -20.34 -0.08
N ASP A 120 1.84 -19.61 -0.38
CA ASP A 120 3.02 -19.56 0.48
C ASP A 120 2.72 -18.80 1.77
N GLN A 121 3.52 -19.04 2.80
CA GLN A 121 3.38 -18.35 4.07
C GLN A 121 3.60 -16.85 3.90
N VAL A 122 2.65 -16.06 4.43
CA VAL A 122 2.70 -14.60 4.33
C VAL A 122 3.65 -14.04 5.39
N GLU A 123 4.85 -13.66 4.96
CA GLU A 123 5.81 -12.96 5.82
C GLU A 123 6.03 -11.52 5.34
N TYR A 124 5.81 -10.57 6.26
CA TYR A 124 6.04 -9.15 6.03
C TYR A 124 7.31 -8.73 6.73
N GLU A 125 8.33 -8.41 5.96
CA GLU A 125 9.58 -7.88 6.46
C GLU A 125 9.46 -6.37 6.66
N HIS A 126 9.77 -5.87 7.86
CA HIS A 126 9.75 -4.44 8.14
C HIS A 126 11.05 -3.80 7.66
N ILE A 127 10.95 -2.94 6.65
CA ILE A 127 12.12 -2.33 5.99
C ILE A 127 12.34 -0.88 6.41
N GLY A 128 11.38 -0.24 7.09
CA GLY A 128 11.60 1.08 7.65
C GLY A 128 10.36 1.79 8.17
N GLY A 129 10.60 2.79 9.02
CA GLY A 129 9.54 3.56 9.68
C GLY A 129 9.00 2.89 10.94
N ALA A 130 7.70 3.05 11.19
CA ALA A 130 6.98 2.50 12.31
C ALA A 130 6.43 1.10 11.98
N PRO A 131 6.41 0.15 12.95
CA PRO A 131 5.95 -1.22 12.70
C PRO A 131 4.41 -1.38 12.61
N TYR A 132 3.65 -0.30 12.84
CA TYR A 132 2.19 -0.28 12.76
C TYR A 132 1.70 1.15 12.50
N ILE A 133 0.49 1.25 11.97
CA ILE A 133 -0.26 2.50 11.88
C ILE A 133 -1.42 2.48 12.86
N TYR A 134 -1.99 3.64 13.13
CA TYR A 134 -3.08 3.78 14.10
C TYR A 134 -4.38 4.13 13.40
N GLU A 135 -5.47 3.51 13.84
CA GLU A 135 -6.83 3.90 13.47
C GLU A 135 -7.65 4.19 14.72
N THR A 136 -8.54 5.16 14.66
CA THR A 136 -9.47 5.51 15.73
C THR A 136 -10.90 5.22 15.28
N LEU A 137 -11.60 4.36 16.03
CA LEU A 137 -12.97 3.98 15.75
C LEU A 137 -13.77 3.94 17.04
N LEU A 138 -14.91 4.65 17.08
CA LEU A 138 -15.77 4.78 18.26
C LEU A 138 -15.01 5.23 19.53
N GLY A 139 -14.01 6.12 19.38
CA GLY A 139 -13.19 6.60 20.49
C GLY A 139 -12.08 5.63 20.94
N CYS A 140 -12.03 4.41 20.38
CA CYS A 140 -10.97 3.45 20.63
C CYS A 140 -9.85 3.59 19.59
N ARG A 141 -8.59 3.51 20.02
CA ARG A 141 -7.42 3.57 19.15
C ARG A 141 -6.81 2.19 18.95
N PHE A 142 -6.79 1.72 17.71
CA PHE A 142 -6.29 0.41 17.30
C PHE A 142 -4.91 0.54 16.68
N ARG A 143 -4.02 -0.41 16.98
CA ARG A 143 -2.78 -0.64 16.23
C ARG A 143 -3.09 -1.58 15.08
N VAL A 144 -2.78 -1.16 13.86
CA VAL A 144 -2.99 -1.97 12.65
C VAL A 144 -1.63 -2.40 12.10
N SER A 145 -1.39 -3.72 12.12
CA SER A 145 -0.23 -4.37 11.52
C SER A 145 -0.48 -4.68 10.03
N PRO A 146 0.55 -5.01 9.24
CA PRO A 146 0.39 -5.34 7.82
C PRO A 146 -0.52 -6.55 7.56
N SER A 147 -0.50 -7.56 8.44
CA SER A 147 -1.33 -8.76 8.32
C SER A 147 -2.74 -8.62 8.91
N ALA A 148 -2.97 -7.62 9.79
CA ALA A 148 -4.25 -7.45 10.44
C ALA A 148 -5.35 -7.12 9.43
N PHE A 149 -6.51 -7.75 9.57
CA PHE A 149 -7.72 -7.32 8.88
C PHE A 149 -8.32 -6.12 9.62
N PHE A 150 -8.63 -5.07 8.88
CA PHE A 150 -9.37 -3.92 9.39
C PHE A 150 -10.38 -3.47 8.34
N GLN A 151 -11.52 -2.96 8.79
CA GLN A 151 -12.61 -2.56 7.90
C GLN A 151 -12.13 -1.51 6.91
N THR A 152 -12.39 -1.75 5.61
CA THR A 152 -11.93 -0.88 4.52
C THR A 152 -12.58 0.49 4.50
N ASN A 153 -13.63 0.70 5.29
CA ASN A 153 -14.29 1.98 5.42
C ASN A 153 -14.58 2.26 6.89
N SER A 154 -13.73 3.04 7.54
CA SER A 154 -13.84 3.41 8.96
C SER A 154 -15.18 4.09 9.28
N GLN A 155 -15.72 4.92 8.37
CA GLN A 155 -17.01 5.58 8.58
C GLN A 155 -18.17 4.57 8.57
N ALA A 156 -18.16 3.65 7.61
CA ALA A 156 -19.17 2.58 7.56
C ALA A 156 -19.01 1.59 8.73
N ALA A 157 -17.77 1.28 9.12
CA ALA A 157 -17.48 0.45 10.28
C ALA A 157 -18.03 1.08 11.58
N GLN A 158 -17.96 2.41 11.69
CA GLN A 158 -18.51 3.12 12.83
C GLN A 158 -20.02 2.92 12.92
N VAL A 159 -20.74 3.09 11.79
CA VAL A 159 -22.19 2.84 11.71
C VAL A 159 -22.50 1.38 12.05
N LEU A 160 -21.80 0.43 11.41
CA LEU A 160 -21.98 -1.01 11.63
C LEU A 160 -21.84 -1.38 13.10
N TYR A 161 -20.76 -0.95 13.76
CA TYR A 161 -20.49 -1.30 15.15
C TYR A 161 -21.43 -0.60 16.12
N THR A 162 -21.83 0.65 15.86
CA THR A 162 -22.88 1.30 16.64
C THR A 162 -24.22 0.57 16.50
N THR A 163 -24.61 0.18 15.29
CA THR A 163 -25.85 -0.56 15.05
C THR A 163 -25.86 -1.88 15.79
N ILE A 164 -24.78 -2.69 15.69
CA ILE A 164 -24.66 -3.96 16.41
C ILE A 164 -24.75 -3.73 17.93
N GLY A 165 -24.02 -2.74 18.46
CA GLY A 165 -24.05 -2.40 19.88
C GLY A 165 -25.46 -2.08 20.38
N ASN A 166 -26.26 -1.36 19.58
CA ASN A 166 -27.65 -1.04 19.91
C ASN A 166 -28.59 -2.24 19.86
N PHE A 167 -28.28 -3.28 19.09
CA PHE A 167 -29.09 -4.51 19.02
C PHE A 167 -28.79 -5.51 20.15
N CYS A 168 -27.63 -5.38 20.80
CA CYS A 168 -27.22 -6.24 21.89
C CYS A 168 -27.58 -5.69 23.28
N LEU A 169 -28.04 -4.43 23.35
CA LEU A 169 -28.52 -3.76 24.56
C LEU A 169 -30.05 -3.78 24.60
#